data_AF-A0A7S1PRJ2-F1
#
_entry.id   AF-A0A7S1PRJ2-F1
#
_cell.length_a   1.000
_cell.length_b   1.000
_cell.length_c   1.000
_cell.angle_alpha   90.00
_cell.angle_beta   90.00
_cell.angle_gamma   90.00
#
_symmetry.space_group_name_H-M   'P 1'
#
loop_
_entity.id
_entity.type
_entity.pdbx_description
1 polymer ?
#
loop_
_entity_poly.entity_id
_entity_poly.type
_entity_poly.pdbx_seq_one_letter_code
_entity_poly.pdbx_strand_id
1 'polypeptide(L)'
;MGELKYRTSWPLSIVFSRELLLKYQVIFRHLLYCRYVERKLVEVWVDHQYTKELGLDTSFSPSYSLRQRMLHFCRDYIYYATVEVLEPQSHRFLDQLAQAETVDEVLKNHEAFLNACLQELLLTEREGLYRHLSKVLQTCVTFAYNLHRFSHNFAETQKVDEAPPGRVPAQAQSQAEGRLTRVRQSTQAYLSLLSQRHYSK
;
A
#
# COMPACT_ATOMS: atom_id res chain seq x y z
N MET A 1 -8.89 11.78 1.34
CA MET A 1 -7.45 12.01 1.67
C MET A 1 -7.20 13.51 1.64
N GLY A 2 -6.54 14.05 2.66
CA GLY A 2 -6.47 15.50 2.92
C GLY A 2 -5.81 16.32 1.83
N GLU A 3 -6.33 17.53 1.59
CA GLU A 3 -5.74 18.54 0.70
C GLU A 3 -4.72 19.37 1.47
N LEU A 4 -3.49 19.49 0.96
CA LEU A 4 -2.52 20.46 1.46
C LEU A 4 -2.87 21.83 0.85
N LYS A 5 -3.34 22.77 1.68
CA LYS A 5 -3.65 24.14 1.25
C LYS A 5 -2.51 25.07 1.61
N TYR A 6 -1.74 25.49 0.62
CA TYR A 6 -0.70 26.50 0.79
C TYR A 6 -1.28 27.89 0.45
N ARG A 7 -1.26 28.82 1.41
CA ARG A 7 -1.66 30.22 1.18
C ARG A 7 -0.40 31.07 1.03
N THR A 8 -0.11 31.54 -0.17
CA THR A 8 0.96 32.50 -0.41
C THR A 8 0.41 33.91 -0.42
N SER A 9 1.06 34.81 0.34
CA SER A 9 0.87 36.25 0.15
C SER A 9 1.66 36.70 -1.07
N TRP A 10 1.23 37.81 -1.66
CA TRP A 10 2.04 38.50 -2.66
C TRP A 10 3.41 38.87 -2.05
N PRO A 11 4.54 38.78 -2.79
CA PRO A 11 4.69 38.42 -4.21
C PRO A 11 4.90 36.92 -4.50
N LEU A 12 4.99 36.06 -3.48
CA LEU A 12 5.28 34.63 -3.62
C LEU A 12 4.21 33.85 -4.40
N SER A 13 2.99 34.38 -4.49
CA SER A 13 1.93 33.83 -5.34
C SER A 13 2.27 33.85 -6.84
N ILE A 14 3.23 34.69 -7.27
CA ILE A 14 3.72 34.71 -8.65
C ILE A 14 4.60 33.50 -8.91
N VAL A 15 5.50 33.19 -7.98
CA VAL A 15 6.41 32.03 -8.06
C VAL A 15 5.68 30.71 -7.84
N PHE A 16 4.72 30.67 -6.90
CA PHE A 16 3.90 29.50 -6.62
C PHE A 16 2.51 29.63 -7.24
N SER A 17 2.46 29.51 -8.56
CA SER A 17 1.20 29.54 -9.30
C SER A 17 0.27 28.40 -8.87
N ARG A 18 -1.05 28.58 -9.10
CA ARG A 18 -2.05 27.55 -8.82
C ARG A 18 -1.75 26.24 -9.55
N GLU A 19 -1.19 26.32 -10.76
CA GLU A 19 -0.82 25.15 -11.54
C GLU A 19 0.30 24.34 -10.86
N LEU A 20 1.38 25.02 -10.43
CA LEU A 20 2.49 24.36 -9.72
C LEU A 20 2.02 23.73 -8.41
N LEU A 21 1.14 24.41 -7.66
CA LEU A 21 0.55 23.88 -6.45
C LEU A 21 -0.26 22.60 -6.70
N LEU A 22 -0.98 22.50 -7.83
CA LEU A 22 -1.67 21.26 -8.21
C LEU A 22 -0.69 20.12 -8.50
N LYS A 23 0.43 20.40 -9.19
CA LYS A 23 1.49 19.40 -9.43
C LYS A 23 2.08 18.87 -8.12
N TYR A 24 2.40 19.76 -7.17
CA TYR A 24 2.82 19.37 -5.82
C TYR A 24 1.77 18.51 -5.09
N GLN A 25 0.50 18.90 -5.16
CA GLN A 25 -0.58 18.14 -4.52
C GLN A 25 -0.71 16.73 -5.09
N VAL A 26 -0.55 16.56 -6.41
CA VAL A 26 -0.57 15.24 -7.06
C VAL A 26 0.58 14.37 -6.53
N ILE A 27 1.80 14.89 -6.50
CA ILE A 27 2.98 14.20 -5.95
C ILE A 27 2.74 13.81 -4.48
N PHE A 28 2.34 14.78 -3.65
CA PHE A 28 2.10 14.55 -2.23
C PHE A 28 1.05 13.47 -1.98
N ARG A 29 -0.10 13.55 -2.67
CA ARG A 29 -1.18 12.57 -2.52
C ARG A 29 -0.74 11.17 -2.91
N HIS A 30 0.06 11.06 -3.96
CA HIS A 30 0.59 9.78 -4.40
C HIS A 30 1.53 9.16 -3.35
N LEU A 31 2.52 9.91 -2.87
CA LEU A 31 3.44 9.45 -1.82
C LEU A 31 2.69 9.06 -0.53
N LEU A 32 1.72 9.88 -0.14
CA LEU A 32 0.89 9.63 1.03
C LEU A 32 0.09 8.33 0.88
N TYR A 33 -0.44 8.06 -0.31
CA TYR A 33 -1.13 6.81 -0.60
C TYR A 33 -0.18 5.61 -0.52
N CYS A 34 1.02 5.69 -1.11
CA CYS A 34 2.02 4.61 -0.99
C CYS A 34 2.39 4.32 0.47
N ARG A 35 2.62 5.36 1.29
CA ARG A 35 2.89 5.21 2.74
C ARG A 35 1.70 4.63 3.49
N TYR A 36 0.48 5.01 3.12
CA TYR A 36 -0.73 4.43 3.68
C TYR A 36 -0.83 2.92 3.38
N VAL A 37 -0.54 2.49 2.15
CA VAL A 37 -0.54 1.07 1.75
C VAL A 37 0.52 0.28 2.53
N GLU A 38 1.73 0.83 2.64
CA GLU A 38 2.83 0.23 3.42
C GLU A 38 2.41 -0.01 4.88
N ARG A 39 1.83 1.02 5.52
CA ARG A 39 1.35 0.90 6.91
C ARG A 39 0.27 -0.16 7.06
N LYS A 40 -0.67 -0.27 6.11
CA LYS A 40 -1.70 -1.32 6.14
C LYS A 40 -1.12 -2.74 6.08
N LEU A 41 -0.05 -2.95 5.31
CA LEU A 41 0.65 -4.23 5.25
C LEU A 41 1.46 -4.53 6.52
N VAL A 42 1.90 -3.49 7.24
CA VAL A 42 2.56 -3.63 8.55
C VAL A 42 1.54 -3.95 9.64
N GLU A 43 0.40 -3.27 9.70
CA GLU A 43 -0.66 -3.52 10.69
C GLU A 43 -1.12 -4.99 10.69
N VAL A 44 -1.29 -5.57 9.50
CA VAL A 44 -1.72 -6.96 9.30
C VAL A 44 -0.68 -8.00 9.75
N TRP A 45 0.56 -7.59 10.01
CA TRP A 45 1.55 -8.50 10.62
C TRP A 45 1.09 -9.00 12.00
N VAL A 46 0.39 -8.17 12.78
CA VAL A 46 -0.12 -8.55 14.11
C VAL A 46 -1.17 -9.66 13.98
N ASP A 47 -2.10 -9.51 13.04
CA ASP A 47 -3.11 -10.53 12.72
C ASP A 47 -2.45 -11.86 12.30
N HIS A 48 -1.32 -11.78 11.59
CA HIS A 48 -0.52 -12.94 11.20
C HIS A 48 0.25 -13.60 12.36
N GLN A 49 0.60 -12.86 13.42
CA GLN A 49 1.17 -13.48 14.63
C GLN A 49 0.09 -14.27 15.37
N TYR A 50 -1.11 -13.71 15.50
CA TYR A 50 -2.24 -14.38 16.12
C TYR A 50 -2.58 -15.72 15.43
N THR A 51 -2.54 -15.78 14.09
CA THR A 51 -2.75 -17.04 13.36
C THR A 51 -1.67 -18.10 13.63
N LYS A 52 -0.44 -17.69 13.98
CA LYS A 52 0.61 -18.64 14.37
C LYS A 52 0.38 -19.21 15.78
N GLU A 53 -0.04 -18.38 16.72
CA GLU A 53 -0.38 -18.82 18.08
C GLU A 53 -1.52 -19.87 18.08
N LEU A 54 -2.41 -19.78 17.11
CA LEU A 54 -3.50 -20.73 16.88
C LEU A 54 -3.10 -22.02 16.13
N GLY A 55 -1.82 -22.20 15.79
CA GLY A 55 -1.34 -23.37 15.04
C GLY A 55 -1.85 -23.45 13.59
N LEU A 56 -2.24 -22.32 13.00
CA LEU A 56 -2.66 -22.22 11.58
C LEU A 56 -1.50 -21.77 10.67
N ASP A 57 -0.26 -21.88 11.16
CA ASP A 57 0.97 -21.44 10.52
C ASP A 57 1.19 -22.08 9.14
N THR A 58 0.99 -23.39 9.02
CA THR A 58 1.10 -24.14 7.76
C THR A 58 0.06 -23.65 6.74
N SER A 59 -1.16 -23.38 7.19
CA SER A 59 -2.25 -22.93 6.34
C SER A 59 -2.09 -21.49 5.83
N PHE A 60 -1.46 -20.63 6.63
CA PHE A 60 -1.24 -19.23 6.33
C PHE A 60 0.16 -18.93 5.79
N SER A 61 1.05 -19.92 5.67
CA SER A 61 2.41 -19.76 5.14
C SER A 61 2.49 -19.00 3.79
N PRO A 62 1.64 -19.30 2.78
CA PRO A 62 1.61 -18.54 1.54
C PRO A 62 1.20 -17.07 1.74
N SER A 63 0.29 -16.81 2.68
CA SER A 63 -0.19 -15.46 3.03
C SER A 63 0.92 -14.63 3.69
N TYR A 64 1.73 -15.22 4.59
CA TYR A 64 2.89 -14.56 5.17
C TYR A 64 3.90 -14.14 4.09
N SER A 65 4.19 -15.06 3.16
CA SER A 65 5.13 -14.84 2.07
C SER A 65 4.64 -13.76 1.09
N LEU A 66 3.34 -13.79 0.75
CA LEU A 66 2.72 -12.77 -0.09
C LEU A 66 2.78 -11.38 0.55
N ARG A 67 2.43 -11.27 1.85
CA ARG A 67 2.53 -10.00 2.59
C ARG A 67 3.94 -9.43 2.57
N GLN A 68 4.96 -10.27 2.80
CA GLN A 68 6.35 -9.81 2.76
C GLN A 68 6.76 -9.28 1.39
N ARG A 69 6.37 -9.98 0.30
CA ARG A 69 6.63 -9.52 -1.06
C ARG A 69 5.92 -8.20 -1.39
N MET A 70 4.65 -8.06 -0.99
CA MET A 70 3.90 -6.81 -1.14
C MET A 70 4.55 -5.65 -0.37
N LEU A 71 5.00 -5.92 0.87
CA LEU A 71 5.62 -4.92 1.73
C LEU A 71 6.97 -4.45 1.17
N HIS A 72 7.79 -5.39 0.71
CA HIS A 72 9.06 -5.10 0.06
C HIS A 72 8.85 -4.23 -1.19
N PHE A 73 7.94 -4.63 -2.08
CA PHE A 73 7.58 -3.81 -3.25
C PHE A 73 7.19 -2.38 -2.88
N CYS A 74 6.31 -2.20 -1.87
CA CYS A 74 5.88 -0.86 -1.45
C CYS A 74 7.05 -0.02 -0.93
N ARG A 75 7.93 -0.62 -0.13
CA ARG A 75 9.10 0.06 0.44
C ARG A 75 10.11 0.44 -0.63
N ASP A 76 10.39 -0.46 -1.57
CA ASP A 76 11.30 -0.21 -2.67
C ASP A 76 10.77 0.89 -3.59
N TYR A 77 9.47 0.88 -3.88
CA TYR A 77 8.85 1.95 -4.67
C TYR A 77 8.91 3.31 -3.97
N ILE A 78 8.66 3.34 -2.66
CA ILE A 78 8.77 4.58 -1.87
C ILE A 78 10.22 5.07 -1.83
N TYR A 79 11.19 4.16 -1.70
CA TYR A 79 12.61 4.49 -1.75
C TYR A 79 12.96 5.09 -3.10
N TYR A 80 12.60 4.43 -4.20
CA TYR A 80 12.76 4.96 -5.56
C TYR A 80 12.16 6.37 -5.69
N ALA A 81 10.90 6.54 -5.30
CA ALA A 81 10.21 7.81 -5.41
C ALA A 81 10.89 8.95 -4.64
N THR A 82 11.45 8.66 -3.46
CA THR A 82 12.02 9.69 -2.58
C THR A 82 13.50 9.95 -2.85
N VAL A 83 14.31 8.89 -2.93
CA VAL A 83 15.78 8.96 -3.00
C VAL A 83 16.29 9.00 -4.45
N GLU A 84 15.64 8.28 -5.37
CA GLU A 84 16.12 8.18 -6.75
C GLU A 84 15.47 9.23 -7.68
N VAL A 85 14.29 9.75 -7.30
CA VAL A 85 13.55 10.72 -8.11
C VAL A 85 13.51 12.10 -7.45
N LEU A 86 12.85 12.23 -6.29
CA LEU A 86 12.57 13.55 -5.72
C LEU A 86 13.83 14.27 -5.23
N GLU A 87 14.74 13.57 -4.56
CA GLU A 87 15.97 14.16 -4.02
C GLU A 87 16.91 14.66 -5.14
N PRO A 88 17.26 13.87 -6.17
CA PRO A 88 18.12 14.34 -7.26
C PRO A 88 17.49 15.47 -8.07
N GLN A 89 16.19 15.42 -8.33
CA GLN A 89 15.49 16.49 -9.05
C GLN A 89 15.45 17.78 -8.23
N SER A 90 15.26 17.67 -6.91
CA SER A 90 15.30 18.83 -6.01
C SER A 90 16.70 19.45 -5.98
N HIS A 91 17.75 18.64 -5.91
CA HIS A 91 19.13 19.15 -5.97
C HIS A 91 19.40 19.91 -7.27
N ARG A 92 19.07 19.30 -8.43
CA ARG A 92 19.22 19.97 -9.74
C ARG A 92 18.44 21.28 -9.82
N PHE A 93 17.22 21.30 -9.30
CA PHE A 93 16.40 22.51 -9.26
C PHE A 93 17.05 23.61 -8.41
N LEU A 94 17.56 23.28 -7.22
CA LEU A 94 18.23 24.26 -6.36
C LEU A 94 19.50 24.82 -7.00
N ASP A 95 20.27 23.99 -7.70
CA ASP A 95 21.45 24.43 -8.44
C ASP A 95 21.08 25.38 -9.57
N GLN A 96 20.04 25.04 -10.36
CA GLN A 96 19.52 25.91 -11.42
C GLN A 96 18.93 27.21 -10.86
N LEU A 97 18.31 27.16 -9.69
CA LEU A 97 17.74 28.32 -9.02
C LEU A 97 18.82 29.29 -8.54
N ALA A 98 19.97 28.77 -8.08
CA ALA A 98 21.11 29.58 -7.65
C ALA A 98 21.78 30.35 -8.80
N GLN A 99 21.63 29.86 -10.05
CA GLN A 99 22.18 30.49 -11.25
C GLN A 99 21.17 31.36 -12.01
N ALA A 100 19.91 31.42 -11.56
CA ALA A 100 18.88 32.18 -12.25
C ALA A 100 19.06 33.68 -12.01
N GLU A 101 19.07 34.46 -13.10
CA GLU A 101 19.24 35.91 -13.07
C GLU A 101 17.89 36.64 -13.18
N THR A 102 16.84 35.95 -13.64
CA THR A 102 15.50 36.52 -13.85
C THR A 102 14.39 35.73 -13.19
N VAL A 103 13.27 36.41 -12.88
CA VAL A 103 12.07 35.75 -12.34
C VAL A 103 11.49 34.73 -13.34
N ASP A 104 11.56 35.01 -14.63
CA ASP A 104 11.08 34.10 -15.68
C ASP A 104 11.88 32.78 -15.69
N GLU A 105 13.20 32.86 -15.48
CA GLU A 105 14.04 31.67 -15.33
C GLU A 105 13.66 30.85 -14.08
N VAL A 106 13.40 31.52 -12.95
CA VAL A 106 12.93 30.85 -11.73
C VAL A 106 11.63 30.09 -12.00
N LEU A 107 10.66 30.74 -12.63
CA LEU A 107 9.35 30.13 -12.96
C LEU A 107 9.52 28.93 -13.89
N LYS A 108 10.33 29.06 -14.94
CA LYS A 108 10.58 27.99 -15.91
C LYS A 108 11.30 26.80 -15.28
N ASN A 109 12.33 27.04 -14.47
CA ASN A 109 13.07 25.99 -13.77
C ASN A 109 12.18 25.25 -12.78
N HIS A 110 11.30 25.98 -12.08
CA HIS A 110 10.35 25.39 -11.13
C HIS A 110 9.32 24.51 -11.82
N GLU A 111 8.78 24.94 -12.96
CA GLU A 111 7.86 24.13 -13.75
C GLU A 111 8.53 22.87 -14.31
N ALA A 112 9.76 23.01 -14.83
CA ALA A 112 10.54 21.90 -15.35
C ALA A 112 10.83 20.85 -14.27
N PHE A 113 11.20 21.28 -13.06
CA PHE A 113 11.37 20.40 -11.89
C PHE A 113 10.13 19.55 -11.62
N LEU A 114 8.95 20.19 -11.51
CA LEU A 114 7.71 19.46 -11.20
C LEU A 114 7.27 18.54 -12.34
N ASN A 115 7.46 18.96 -13.59
CA ASN A 115 7.16 18.11 -14.74
C ASN A 115 8.06 16.87 -14.77
N ALA A 116 9.36 17.02 -14.48
CA ALA A 116 10.31 15.92 -14.37
C ALA A 116 9.93 14.95 -13.24
N CYS A 117 9.62 15.48 -12.04
CA CYS A 117 9.17 14.64 -10.92
C CYS A 117 7.89 13.87 -11.25
N LEU A 118 6.90 14.52 -11.87
CA LEU A 118 5.66 13.83 -12.25
C LEU A 118 5.91 12.73 -13.28
N GLN A 119 6.81 12.95 -14.23
CA GLN A 119 7.17 11.94 -15.24
C GLN A 119 7.90 10.76 -14.63
N GLU A 120 8.94 11.01 -13.83
CA GLU A 120 9.76 9.95 -13.22
C GLU A 120 9.00 9.21 -12.11
N LEU A 121 8.04 9.85 -11.43
CA LEU A 121 7.11 9.17 -10.53
C LEU A 121 6.01 8.37 -11.26
N LEU A 122 6.02 8.38 -12.60
CA LEU A 122 5.07 7.70 -13.47
C LEU A 122 3.66 8.30 -13.45
N LEU A 123 3.50 9.55 -13.00
CA LEU A 123 2.21 10.21 -12.79
C LEU A 123 1.66 10.92 -14.02
N THR A 124 2.47 11.11 -15.07
CA THR A 124 2.06 11.73 -16.35
C THR A 124 1.90 10.74 -17.50
N GLU A 125 2.36 9.49 -17.36
CA GLU A 125 2.27 8.53 -18.46
C GLU A 125 0.82 8.10 -18.72
N ARG A 126 0.38 8.41 -19.93
CA ARG A 126 -0.89 7.98 -20.49
C ARG A 126 -0.82 6.46 -20.71
N GLU A 127 -1.39 5.70 -19.77
CA GLU A 127 -2.06 4.39 -19.95
C GLU A 127 -1.34 3.11 -19.49
N GLY A 128 -0.01 3.06 -19.34
CA GLY A 128 0.68 1.80 -18.99
C GLY A 128 0.98 1.63 -17.51
N LEU A 129 2.13 2.14 -17.10
CA LEU A 129 2.82 1.68 -15.89
C LEU A 129 2.13 2.13 -14.59
N TYR A 130 1.64 3.37 -14.54
CA TYR A 130 0.86 3.85 -13.37
C TYR A 130 -0.38 3.00 -13.11
N ARG A 131 -1.07 2.55 -14.17
CA ARG A 131 -2.23 1.68 -14.04
C ARG A 131 -1.86 0.36 -13.38
N HIS A 132 -0.70 -0.21 -13.73
CA HIS A 132 -0.18 -1.42 -13.10
C HIS A 132 0.23 -1.17 -11.65
N LEU A 133 0.97 -0.09 -11.37
CA LEU A 133 1.33 0.32 -10.01
C LEU A 133 0.10 0.50 -9.13
N SER A 134 -0.90 1.24 -9.62
CA SER A 134 -2.16 1.48 -8.92
C SER A 134 -2.91 0.18 -8.63
N LYS A 135 -2.98 -0.75 -9.59
CA LYS A 135 -3.54 -2.10 -9.38
C LYS A 135 -2.77 -2.88 -8.31
N VAL A 136 -1.44 -2.84 -8.32
CA VAL A 136 -0.62 -3.52 -7.30
C VAL A 136 -0.90 -2.94 -5.92
N LEU A 137 -0.88 -1.62 -5.78
CA LEU A 137 -1.18 -0.93 -4.51
C LEU A 137 -2.61 -1.24 -4.02
N GLN A 138 -3.60 -1.22 -4.90
CA GLN A 138 -4.99 -1.58 -4.57
C GLN A 138 -5.13 -3.06 -4.16
N THR A 139 -4.36 -3.95 -4.78
CA THR A 139 -4.32 -5.36 -4.42
C THR A 139 -3.72 -5.54 -3.03
N CYS A 140 -2.68 -4.77 -2.68
CA CYS A 140 -2.10 -4.76 -1.33
C CYS A 140 -3.13 -4.32 -0.27
N VAL A 141 -3.90 -3.27 -0.54
CA VAL A 141 -4.96 -2.79 0.37
C VAL A 141 -6.06 -3.84 0.50
N THR A 142 -6.51 -4.43 -0.60
CA THR A 142 -7.53 -5.48 -0.60
C THR A 142 -7.07 -6.72 0.17
N PHE A 143 -5.81 -7.12 -0.01
CA PHE A 143 -5.20 -8.20 0.76
C PHE A 143 -5.22 -7.89 2.26
N ALA A 144 -4.74 -6.70 2.65
CA ALA A 144 -4.69 -6.28 4.04
C ALA A 144 -6.09 -6.25 4.68
N TYR A 145 -7.07 -5.68 3.99
CA TYR A 145 -8.46 -5.61 4.44
C TYR A 145 -9.08 -7.00 4.66
N ASN A 146 -8.93 -7.90 3.68
CA ASN A 146 -9.51 -9.24 3.78
C ASN A 146 -8.90 -10.07 4.90
N LEU A 147 -7.60 -9.93 5.12
CA LEU A 147 -6.90 -10.65 6.18
C LEU A 147 -7.27 -10.11 7.56
N HIS A 148 -7.38 -8.79 7.72
CA HIS A 148 -7.87 -8.19 8.95
C HIS A 148 -9.31 -8.64 9.27
N ARG A 149 -10.19 -8.62 8.26
CA ARG A 149 -11.57 -9.12 8.40
C ARG A 149 -11.61 -10.60 8.78
N PHE A 150 -10.73 -11.42 8.20
CA PHE A 150 -10.62 -12.83 8.55
C PHE A 150 -10.22 -13.01 10.03
N SER A 151 -9.15 -12.32 10.46
CA SER A 151 -8.66 -12.34 11.84
C SER A 151 -9.76 -11.96 12.84
N HIS A 152 -10.48 -10.85 12.57
CA HIS A 152 -11.58 -10.38 13.41
C HIS A 152 -12.72 -11.40 13.53
N ASN A 153 -13.22 -11.91 12.40
CA ASN A 153 -14.30 -12.90 12.40
C ASN A 153 -13.89 -14.19 13.13
N PHE A 154 -12.62 -14.58 13.00
CA PHE A 154 -12.09 -15.76 13.65
C PHE A 154 -12.02 -15.58 15.17
N ALA A 155 -11.51 -14.43 15.63
CA ALA A 155 -11.50 -14.08 17.05
C ALA A 155 -12.91 -14.03 17.66
N GLU A 156 -13.91 -13.51 16.93
CA GLU A 156 -15.31 -13.55 17.37
C GLU A 156 -15.84 -14.98 17.46
N THR A 157 -15.50 -15.83 16.50
CA THR A 157 -15.92 -17.23 16.47
C THR A 157 -15.34 -18.01 17.67
N GLN A 158 -14.09 -17.75 18.03
CA GLN A 158 -13.45 -18.39 19.19
C GLN A 158 -14.06 -17.95 20.53
N LYS A 159 -14.41 -16.67 20.68
CA LYS A 159 -15.13 -16.17 21.87
C LYS A 159 -16.50 -16.83 22.06
N VAL A 160 -17.12 -17.25 20.96
CA VAL A 160 -18.38 -18.00 20.98
C VAL A 160 -18.15 -19.44 21.45
N ASP A 161 -17.03 -20.08 21.08
CA ASP A 161 -16.67 -21.42 21.54
C ASP A 161 -16.23 -21.47 23.01
N GLU A 162 -15.55 -20.43 23.49
CA GLU A 162 -15.10 -20.31 24.89
C GLU A 162 -16.22 -19.89 25.86
N ALA A 163 -17.42 -19.58 25.36
CA ALA A 163 -18.56 -19.22 26.20
C ALA A 163 -19.16 -20.45 26.92
N PRO A 164 -19.57 -20.34 28.20
CA PRO A 164 -20.11 -21.47 28.94
C PRO A 164 -21.33 -22.10 28.25
N PRO A 165 -21.45 -23.44 28.27
CA PRO A 165 -22.50 -24.16 27.55
C PRO A 165 -23.88 -23.67 28.01
N GLY A 166 -24.70 -23.23 27.05
CA GLY A 166 -26.06 -22.72 27.27
C GLY A 166 -26.30 -21.24 26.95
N ARG A 167 -25.26 -20.45 26.64
CA ARG A 167 -25.41 -19.03 26.23
C ARG A 167 -25.37 -18.80 24.72
N VAL A 168 -25.00 -19.80 23.93
CA VAL A 168 -24.77 -19.67 22.49
C VAL A 168 -25.81 -20.47 21.71
N PRO A 169 -26.48 -19.90 20.69
CA PRO A 169 -27.38 -20.66 19.83
C PRO A 169 -26.62 -21.79 19.09
N ALA A 170 -27.14 -23.01 19.10
CA ALA A 170 -26.53 -24.18 18.44
C ALA A 170 -26.24 -23.96 16.93
N GLN A 171 -26.99 -23.06 16.27
CA GLN A 171 -26.73 -22.64 14.89
C GLN A 171 -25.41 -21.87 14.73
N ALA A 172 -24.99 -21.07 15.72
CA ALA A 172 -23.75 -20.30 15.67
C ALA A 172 -22.51 -21.20 15.82
N GLN A 173 -22.58 -22.23 16.66
CA GLN A 173 -21.52 -23.24 16.84
C GLN A 173 -21.34 -24.10 15.58
N SER A 174 -22.44 -24.58 14.97
CA SER A 174 -22.38 -25.33 13.71
C SER A 174 -21.79 -24.51 12.54
N GLN A 175 -22.09 -23.21 12.48
CA GLN A 175 -21.53 -22.31 11.46
C GLN A 175 -20.03 -22.02 11.67
N ALA A 176 -19.58 -21.94 12.91
CA ALA A 176 -18.18 -21.77 13.30
C ALA A 176 -17.31 -22.93 12.83
N GLU A 177 -17.71 -24.16 13.19
CA GLU A 177 -17.03 -25.40 12.81
C GLU A 177 -17.02 -25.58 11.28
N GLY A 178 -18.14 -25.30 10.61
CA GLY A 178 -18.22 -25.37 9.15
C GLY A 178 -17.25 -24.42 8.44
N ARG A 179 -17.02 -23.21 8.99
CA ARG A 179 -16.06 -22.24 8.45
C ARG A 179 -14.62 -22.70 8.63
N LEU A 180 -14.26 -23.17 9.82
CA LEU A 180 -12.94 -23.74 10.12
C LEU A 180 -12.59 -24.92 9.22
N THR A 181 -13.56 -25.81 9.01
CA THR A 181 -13.40 -27.00 8.17
C THR A 181 -13.20 -26.62 6.70
N ARG A 182 -13.94 -25.62 6.19
CA ARG A 182 -13.73 -25.09 4.84
C ARG A 182 -12.37 -24.45 4.65
N VAL A 183 -11.88 -23.69 5.62
CA VAL A 183 -10.54 -23.07 5.56
C VAL A 183 -9.48 -24.16 5.49
N ARG A 184 -9.54 -25.18 6.37
CA ARG A 184 -8.62 -26.33 6.36
C ARG A 184 -8.64 -27.09 5.03
N GLN A 185 -9.84 -27.38 4.49
CA GLN A 185 -9.99 -28.08 3.21
C GLN A 185 -9.43 -27.27 2.03
N SER A 186 -9.70 -25.95 1.99
CA SER A 186 -9.20 -25.07 0.92
C SER A 186 -7.68 -24.95 0.96
N THR A 187 -7.09 -24.86 2.15
CA THR A 187 -5.65 -24.89 2.32
C THR A 187 -5.05 -26.22 1.86
N GLN A 188 -5.63 -27.35 2.27
CA GLN A 188 -5.11 -28.67 1.92
C GLN A 188 -5.13 -28.90 0.40
N ALA A 189 -6.20 -28.45 -0.28
CA ALA A 189 -6.28 -28.45 -1.73
C ALA A 189 -5.19 -27.57 -2.38
N TYR A 190 -4.95 -26.37 -1.85
CA TYR A 190 -3.89 -25.48 -2.36
C TYR A 190 -2.48 -26.07 -2.19
N LEU A 191 -2.19 -26.66 -1.02
CA LEU A 191 -0.91 -27.33 -0.77
C LEU A 191 -0.69 -28.52 -1.72
N SER A 192 -1.75 -29.30 -2.03
CA SER A 192 -1.65 -30.38 -3.02
C SER A 192 -1.39 -29.89 -4.46
N LEU A 193 -1.88 -28.71 -4.83
CA LEU A 193 -1.62 -28.12 -6.14
C LEU A 193 -0.17 -27.60 -6.24
N LEU A 194 0.38 -27.08 -5.14
CA LEU A 194 1.79 -26.67 -5.08
C LEU A 194 2.74 -27.87 -5.12
N SER A 195 2.40 -28.98 -4.45
CA SER A 195 3.23 -30.19 -4.50
C SER A 195 3.23 -30.81 -5.90
N GLN A 196 2.12 -30.75 -6.64
CA GLN A 196 2.05 -31.25 -8.02
C GLN A 196 2.92 -30.45 -9.00
N ARG A 197 3.00 -29.12 -8.86
CA ARG A 197 3.84 -28.28 -9.74
C ARG A 197 5.34 -28.47 -9.54
N HIS A 198 5.78 -28.97 -8.39
CA HIS A 198 7.19 -29.26 -8.13
C HIS A 198 7.68 -30.60 -8.70
N TYR A 199 6.79 -31.46 -9.22
CA TYR A 199 7.14 -32.79 -9.76
C TYR A 199 6.95 -32.96 -11.28
N SER A 200 6.46 -31.95 -12.01
CA SER A 200 6.53 -31.94 -13.49
C SER A 200 7.81 -31.25 -13.94
N LYS A 201 8.90 -32.03 -14.01
CA LYS A 201 10.00 -31.79 -14.96
C LYS A 201 9.87 -32.78 -16.10
#